data_AF-A0A1F6R179-F1
#
_entry.id   AF-A0A1F6R179-F1
#
_cell.length_a   1.000
_cell.length_b   1.000
_cell.length_c   1.000
_cell.angle_alpha   90.00
_cell.angle_beta   90.00
_cell.angle_gamma   90.00
#
_symmetry.space_group_name_H-M   'P 1'
#
loop_
_entity.id
_entity.type
_entity.pdbx_description
1 polymer ?
#
loop_
_entity_poly.entity_id
_entity_poly.type
_entity_poly.pdbx_seq_one_letter_code
_entity_poly.pdbx_strand_id
1 'polypeptide(L)'
;MSYRLGKNILATVTYYDVLNMPLSAFEIWKHLITQEFEHPVGDTPCTLGDVARFLASGQLTQRINEQNGFYFLPGREALVAERIRAEKISAAKLKRMRRLARVLACVPYLRMLGATGSLAMKNGTRGSDWDMFVVLRSGKIWIGRTLLTGFLQCIGKRRHGKKVRDRACLNYFVTDDNLEIGIKDLFSAHEYRFFIPLVNFELFQIFELKNRWIREYHPNFALTMLPSLWTVESKRFARHIQQIGERIFDMFTVESWLASWQKEKIRRNPKTHMSGSMIEANDHALIFLPSPRGPRVFEQFKERLSA
;
A
#
# COMPACT_ATOMS: atom_id res chain seq x y z
N MET A 1 -26.46 18.58 0.18
CA MET A 1 -25.81 17.31 0.61
C MET A 1 -25.86 16.23 -0.47
N SER A 2 -27.03 15.89 -1.02
CA SER A 2 -27.20 14.84 -2.06
C SER A 2 -26.34 15.05 -3.33
N TYR A 3 -26.33 16.26 -3.89
CA TYR A 3 -25.59 16.56 -5.13
C TYR A 3 -24.07 16.35 -5.02
N ARG A 4 -23.45 16.84 -3.93
CA ARG A 4 -22.02 16.65 -3.66
C ARG A 4 -21.68 15.18 -3.40
N LEU A 5 -22.55 14.47 -2.67
CA LEU A 5 -22.38 13.04 -2.43
C LEU A 5 -22.42 12.23 -3.74
N GLY A 6 -23.35 12.53 -4.65
CA GLY A 6 -23.42 11.88 -5.96
C GLY A 6 -22.16 12.09 -6.79
N LYS A 7 -21.64 13.31 -6.81
CA LYS A 7 -20.35 13.66 -7.42
C LYS A 7 -19.18 12.85 -6.85
N ASN A 8 -19.08 12.78 -5.53
CA ASN A 8 -18.04 12.01 -4.84
C ASN A 8 -18.18 10.50 -5.11
N ILE A 9 -19.40 9.96 -5.12
CA ILE A 9 -19.67 8.55 -5.46
C ILE A 9 -19.22 8.26 -6.89
N LEU A 10 -19.60 9.09 -7.85
CA LEU A 10 -19.20 8.93 -9.25
C LEU A 10 -17.68 9.01 -9.41
N ALA A 11 -17.04 10.03 -8.83
CA ALA A 11 -15.58 10.16 -8.81
C ALA A 11 -14.90 8.92 -8.21
N THR A 12 -15.45 8.38 -7.13
CA THR A 12 -14.96 7.16 -6.49
C THR A 12 -15.06 5.97 -7.44
N VAL A 13 -16.24 5.67 -7.98
CA VAL A 13 -16.43 4.53 -8.89
C VAL A 13 -15.55 4.66 -10.14
N THR A 14 -15.45 5.86 -10.73
CA THR A 14 -14.60 6.11 -11.89
C THR A 14 -13.12 5.89 -11.59
N TYR A 15 -12.62 6.39 -10.45
CA TYR A 15 -11.22 6.21 -10.05
C TYR A 15 -10.86 4.72 -9.91
N TYR A 16 -11.73 3.96 -9.25
CA TYR A 16 -11.50 2.54 -9.04
C TYR A 16 -11.76 1.70 -10.31
N ASP A 17 -12.58 2.18 -11.24
CA ASP A 17 -12.70 1.58 -12.57
C ASP A 17 -11.41 1.70 -13.41
N VAL A 18 -10.64 2.80 -13.27
CA VAL A 18 -9.28 2.92 -13.86
C VAL A 18 -8.36 1.81 -13.36
N LEU A 19 -8.54 1.40 -12.11
CA LEU A 19 -7.80 0.30 -11.49
C LEU A 19 -8.41 -1.09 -11.78
N ASN A 20 -9.45 -1.17 -12.62
CA ASN A 20 -10.23 -2.38 -12.88
C ASN A 20 -10.78 -3.02 -11.60
N MET A 21 -11.20 -2.20 -10.64
CA MET A 21 -11.64 -2.64 -9.32
C MET A 21 -13.09 -2.19 -9.06
N PRO A 22 -14.09 -2.99 -9.42
CA PRO A 22 -15.47 -2.67 -9.11
C PRO A 22 -15.67 -2.75 -7.58
N LEU A 23 -16.47 -1.83 -7.05
CA LEU A 23 -16.60 -1.62 -5.60
C LEU A 23 -17.96 -2.06 -5.09
N SER A 24 -18.01 -2.62 -3.89
CA SER A 24 -19.25 -2.72 -3.14
C SER A 24 -19.70 -1.37 -2.57
N ALA A 25 -20.96 -1.23 -2.16
CA ALA A 25 -21.45 -0.02 -1.47
C ALA A 25 -20.62 0.31 -0.20
N PHE A 26 -20.19 -0.72 0.54
CA PHE A 26 -19.30 -0.56 1.68
C PHE A 26 -17.93 0.01 1.30
N GLU A 27 -17.35 -0.48 0.19
CA GLU A 27 -16.07 0.02 -0.29
C GLU A 27 -16.19 1.44 -0.86
N ILE A 28 -17.28 1.77 -1.57
CA ILE A 28 -17.57 3.15 -2.00
C ILE A 28 -17.59 4.07 -0.79
N TRP A 29 -18.32 3.71 0.26
CA TRP A 29 -18.34 4.49 1.50
C TRP A 29 -16.94 4.59 2.12
N LYS A 30 -16.26 3.46 2.34
CA LYS A 30 -14.97 3.40 3.03
C LYS A 30 -13.85 4.13 2.30
N HIS A 31 -13.91 4.16 0.97
CA HIS A 31 -12.90 4.70 0.07
C HIS A 31 -13.39 5.90 -0.74
N LEU A 32 -14.47 6.55 -0.29
CA LEU A 32 -15.05 7.72 -0.94
C LEU A 32 -13.94 8.75 -1.24
N ILE A 33 -13.98 9.33 -2.43
CA ILE A 33 -13.04 10.36 -2.90
C ILE A 33 -13.76 11.69 -2.96
N THR A 34 -13.12 12.76 -2.51
CA THR A 34 -13.60 14.12 -2.71
C THR A 34 -13.22 14.62 -4.10
N GLN A 35 -14.20 15.04 -4.92
CA GLN A 35 -13.95 15.50 -6.30
C GLN A 35 -13.24 16.87 -6.36
N GLU A 36 -13.27 17.67 -5.30
CA GLU A 36 -12.59 18.98 -5.24
C GLU A 36 -11.11 18.78 -4.91
N PHE A 37 -10.33 18.37 -5.93
CA PHE A 37 -8.93 17.96 -5.79
C PHE A 37 -7.96 19.10 -5.42
N GLU A 38 -8.30 20.34 -5.78
CA GLU A 38 -7.43 21.51 -5.57
C GLU A 38 -7.69 22.20 -4.22
N HIS A 39 -8.89 22.02 -3.66
CA HIS A 39 -9.30 22.57 -2.38
C HIS A 39 -10.19 21.57 -1.65
N PRO A 40 -9.62 20.60 -0.90
CA PRO A 40 -10.40 19.71 -0.06
C PRO A 40 -11.04 20.52 1.08
N VAL A 41 -12.21 21.11 0.81
CA VAL A 41 -13.07 21.67 1.85
C VAL A 41 -13.46 20.50 2.73
N GLY A 42 -13.19 20.59 4.04
CA GLY A 42 -13.40 19.53 5.01
C GLY A 42 -14.81 18.95 4.94
N ASP A 43 -14.98 17.94 4.08
CA ASP A 43 -16.27 17.30 3.88
C ASP A 43 -16.59 16.52 5.15
N THR A 44 -17.79 16.75 5.66
CA THR A 44 -18.27 16.00 6.81
C THR A 44 -18.34 14.52 6.40
N PRO A 45 -17.77 13.59 7.21
CA PRO A 45 -17.83 12.17 6.90
C PRO A 45 -19.28 11.74 6.67
N CYS A 46 -19.55 11.06 5.56
CA CYS A 46 -20.89 10.52 5.30
C CYS A 46 -21.02 9.14 5.93
N THR A 47 -22.24 8.71 6.23
CA THR A 47 -22.50 7.37 6.72
C THR A 47 -22.60 6.37 5.56
N LEU A 48 -22.47 5.07 5.86
CA LEU A 48 -22.77 4.02 4.89
C LEU A 48 -24.22 4.09 4.40
N GLY A 49 -25.15 4.45 5.30
CA GLY A 49 -26.57 4.61 4.98
C GLY A 49 -26.83 5.74 3.99
N ASP A 50 -26.04 6.81 4.01
CA ASP A 50 -26.14 7.90 3.03
C ASP A 50 -25.75 7.41 1.63
N VAL A 51 -24.62 6.70 1.54
CA VAL A 51 -24.15 6.11 0.27
C VAL A 51 -25.15 5.09 -0.27
N ALA A 52 -25.62 4.17 0.58
CA ALA A 52 -26.57 3.14 0.17
C ALA A 52 -27.91 3.74 -0.31
N ARG A 53 -28.46 4.72 0.40
CA ARG A 53 -29.68 5.44 -0.02
C ARG A 53 -29.48 6.19 -1.33
N PHE A 54 -28.33 6.84 -1.50
CA PHE A 54 -28.03 7.56 -2.74
C PHE A 54 -27.93 6.60 -3.94
N LEU A 55 -27.22 5.48 -3.80
CA LEU A 55 -27.12 4.47 -4.85
C LEU A 55 -28.50 3.88 -5.20
N ALA A 56 -29.35 3.63 -4.19
CA ALA A 56 -30.71 3.12 -4.39
C ALA A 56 -31.68 4.14 -5.02
N SER A 57 -31.38 5.45 -4.94
CA SER A 57 -32.25 6.51 -5.51
C SER A 57 -32.33 6.50 -7.04
N GLY A 58 -31.43 5.78 -7.70
CA GLY A 58 -31.39 5.68 -9.16
C GLY A 58 -30.78 6.90 -9.87
N GLN A 59 -30.33 7.93 -9.16
CA GLN A 59 -29.81 9.17 -9.76
C GLN A 59 -28.54 8.98 -10.63
N LEU A 60 -27.82 7.87 -10.46
CA LEU A 60 -26.60 7.55 -11.23
C LEU A 60 -26.75 6.35 -12.16
N THR A 61 -27.95 5.82 -12.41
CA THR A 61 -28.14 4.59 -13.21
C THR A 61 -27.67 4.71 -14.67
N GLN A 62 -27.61 5.93 -15.22
CA GLN A 62 -27.04 6.17 -16.56
C GLN A 62 -25.50 6.19 -16.57
N ARG A 63 -24.87 6.32 -15.41
CA ARG A 63 -23.41 6.51 -15.25
C ARG A 63 -22.74 5.37 -14.48
N ILE A 64 -23.49 4.59 -13.72
CA ILE A 64 -23.02 3.49 -12.87
C ILE A 64 -23.98 2.32 -13.02
N ASN A 65 -23.44 1.18 -13.43
CA ASN A 65 -24.11 -0.11 -13.43
C ASN A 65 -23.84 -0.85 -12.12
N GLU A 66 -24.74 -1.77 -11.76
CA GLU A 66 -24.62 -2.64 -10.59
C GLU A 66 -24.83 -4.09 -11.00
N GLN A 67 -24.00 -4.99 -10.46
CA GLN A 67 -24.17 -6.43 -10.61
C GLN A 67 -23.56 -7.15 -9.39
N ASN A 68 -24.34 -8.04 -8.77
CA ASN A 68 -23.92 -8.81 -7.59
C ASN A 68 -23.43 -7.93 -6.42
N GLY A 69 -24.02 -6.75 -6.24
CA GLY A 69 -23.64 -5.79 -5.20
C GLY A 69 -22.35 -5.01 -5.50
N PHE A 70 -21.79 -5.14 -6.70
CA PHE A 70 -20.66 -4.36 -7.17
C PHE A 70 -21.09 -3.28 -8.16
N TYR A 71 -20.52 -2.09 -8.00
CA TYR A 71 -20.78 -0.90 -8.81
C TYR A 71 -19.57 -0.59 -9.70
N PHE A 72 -19.84 -0.28 -10.96
CA PHE A 72 -18.84 -0.04 -12.02
C PHE A 72 -19.41 0.84 -13.13
N LEU A 73 -18.57 1.34 -14.04
CA LEU A 73 -19.03 2.13 -15.18
C LEU A 73 -19.71 1.23 -16.24
N PRO A 74 -20.66 1.75 -17.05
CA PRO A 74 -21.36 0.95 -18.07
C PRO A 74 -20.43 0.20 -19.02
N GLY A 75 -20.78 -1.05 -19.38
CA GLY A 75 -19.99 -1.89 -20.30
C GLY A 75 -18.79 -2.59 -19.66
N ARG A 76 -18.73 -2.64 -18.32
CA ARG A 76 -17.60 -3.18 -17.53
C ARG A 76 -18.02 -4.38 -16.67
N GLU A 77 -19.11 -5.05 -17.02
CA GLU A 77 -19.73 -6.16 -16.27
C GLU A 77 -18.73 -7.31 -16.03
N ALA A 78 -17.82 -7.55 -16.98
CA ALA A 78 -16.78 -8.57 -16.87
C ALA A 78 -15.87 -8.39 -15.64
N LEU A 79 -15.70 -7.15 -15.14
CA LEU A 79 -14.87 -6.84 -13.98
C LEU A 79 -15.36 -7.53 -12.71
N VAL A 80 -16.66 -7.82 -12.59
CA VAL A 80 -17.20 -8.48 -11.39
C VAL A 80 -16.62 -9.88 -11.21
N ALA A 81 -16.59 -10.67 -12.29
CA ALA A 81 -16.00 -12.01 -12.26
C ALA A 81 -14.47 -11.98 -12.11
N GLU A 82 -13.81 -10.94 -12.61
CA GLU A 82 -12.38 -10.71 -12.43
C GLU A 82 -12.05 -10.34 -10.98
N ARG A 83 -12.84 -9.45 -10.36
CA ARG A 83 -12.71 -9.03 -8.96
C ARG A 83 -12.76 -10.21 -8.01
N ILE A 84 -13.77 -11.08 -8.15
CA ILE A 84 -13.92 -12.28 -7.31
C ILE A 84 -12.71 -13.22 -7.47
N ARG A 85 -12.18 -13.38 -8.68
CA ARG A 85 -10.97 -14.18 -8.92
C ARG A 85 -9.73 -13.53 -8.30
N ALA A 86 -9.56 -12.23 -8.48
CA ALA A 86 -8.42 -11.47 -7.96
C ALA A 86 -8.39 -11.49 -6.44
N GLU A 87 -9.53 -11.34 -5.76
CA GLU A 87 -9.63 -11.40 -4.31
C GLU A 87 -9.21 -12.77 -3.76
N LYS A 88 -9.68 -13.86 -4.38
CA LYS A 88 -9.26 -15.23 -4.02
C LYS A 88 -7.75 -15.42 -4.17
N ILE A 89 -7.16 -14.93 -5.26
CA ILE A 89 -5.72 -14.99 -5.51
C ILE A 89 -4.95 -14.16 -4.48
N SER A 90 -5.39 -12.93 -4.20
CA SER A 90 -4.81 -12.05 -3.20
C SER A 90 -4.82 -12.67 -1.82
N ALA A 91 -5.96 -13.21 -1.37
CA ALA A 91 -6.07 -13.87 -0.07
C ALA A 91 -5.12 -15.07 0.06
N ALA A 92 -5.00 -15.90 -0.98
CA ALA A 92 -4.06 -17.03 -1.00
C ALA A 92 -2.59 -16.58 -0.96
N LYS A 93 -2.25 -15.46 -1.61
CA LYS A 93 -0.91 -14.87 -1.56
C LYS A 93 -0.62 -14.21 -0.21
N LEU A 94 -1.56 -13.44 0.35
CA LEU A 94 -1.47 -12.83 1.68
C LEU A 94 -1.29 -13.89 2.78
N LYS A 95 -1.96 -15.05 2.67
CA LYS A 95 -1.72 -16.20 3.58
C LYS A 95 -0.27 -16.67 3.57
N ARG A 96 0.39 -16.66 2.40
CA ARG A 96 1.81 -17.03 2.25
C ARG A 96 2.73 -15.92 2.72
N MET A 97 2.42 -14.65 2.41
CA MET A 97 3.13 -13.48 2.94
C MET A 97 3.10 -13.45 4.45
N ARG A 98 1.95 -13.74 5.08
CA ARG A 98 1.81 -13.85 6.54
C ARG A 98 2.77 -14.88 7.13
N ARG A 99 2.89 -16.07 6.51
CA ARG A 99 3.83 -17.11 6.96
C ARG A 99 5.27 -16.62 6.89
N LEU A 100 5.65 -15.97 5.79
CA LEU A 100 6.96 -15.37 5.64
C LEU A 100 7.19 -14.27 6.69
N ALA A 101 6.21 -13.40 6.93
CA ALA A 101 6.28 -12.33 7.91
C ALA A 101 6.59 -12.83 9.34
N ARG A 102 6.10 -14.02 9.72
CA ARG A 102 6.45 -14.63 11.02
C ARG A 102 7.95 -14.88 11.16
N VAL A 103 8.61 -15.28 10.09
CA VAL A 103 10.05 -15.53 10.07
C VAL A 103 10.80 -14.21 9.99
N LEU A 104 10.34 -13.29 9.12
CA LEU A 104 10.94 -11.97 8.97
C LEU A 104 10.88 -11.14 10.25
N ALA A 105 9.89 -11.36 11.11
CA ALA A 105 9.80 -10.71 12.43
C ALA A 105 11.01 -10.97 13.35
N CYS A 106 11.85 -11.97 13.04
CA CYS A 106 13.10 -12.24 13.77
C CYS A 106 14.31 -11.50 13.19
N VAL A 107 14.18 -10.84 12.04
CA VAL A 107 15.29 -10.13 11.38
C VAL A 107 15.71 -8.93 12.26
N PRO A 108 17.01 -8.78 12.57
CA PRO A 108 17.52 -7.64 13.33
C PRO A 108 17.08 -6.31 12.73
N TYR A 109 16.78 -5.34 13.59
CA TYR A 109 16.39 -3.98 13.24
C TYR A 109 15.03 -3.83 12.55
N LEU A 110 14.32 -4.90 12.19
CA LEU A 110 12.96 -4.82 11.65
C LEU A 110 11.98 -4.34 12.75
N ARG A 111 11.23 -3.27 12.48
CA ARG A 111 10.26 -2.71 13.44
C ARG A 111 8.82 -2.93 13.02
N MET A 112 8.53 -2.81 11.73
CA MET A 112 7.21 -3.09 11.16
C MET A 112 7.36 -3.65 9.75
N LEU A 113 6.41 -4.49 9.35
CA LEU A 113 6.29 -4.99 7.98
C LEU A 113 4.82 -4.90 7.56
N GLY A 114 4.56 -4.38 6.37
CA GLY A 114 3.22 -4.34 5.78
C GLY A 114 3.19 -4.85 4.35
N ALA A 115 2.00 -5.25 3.91
CA ALA A 115 1.72 -5.51 2.49
C ALA A 115 1.04 -4.28 1.87
N THR A 116 1.49 -3.88 0.70
CA THR A 116 0.91 -2.79 -0.11
C THR A 116 0.60 -3.29 -1.52
N GLY A 117 0.32 -2.37 -2.45
CA GLY A 117 0.11 -2.67 -3.85
C GLY A 117 -1.08 -3.60 -4.13
N SER A 118 -0.99 -4.33 -5.26
CA SER A 118 -2.12 -5.07 -5.83
C SER A 118 -2.71 -6.14 -4.91
N LEU A 119 -1.90 -6.76 -4.06
CA LEU A 119 -2.37 -7.78 -3.13
C LEU A 119 -3.20 -7.17 -2.00
N ALA A 120 -2.74 -6.05 -1.46
CA ALA A 120 -3.43 -5.33 -0.39
C ALA A 120 -4.77 -4.76 -0.88
N MET A 121 -4.82 -4.31 -2.15
CA MET A 121 -6.02 -3.84 -2.84
C MET A 121 -6.99 -4.97 -3.27
N LYS A 122 -6.70 -6.23 -2.92
CA LYS A 122 -7.47 -7.42 -3.35
C LYS A 122 -7.60 -7.54 -4.88
N ASN A 123 -6.63 -6.99 -5.62
CA ASN A 123 -6.62 -6.95 -7.08
C ASN A 123 -5.38 -7.67 -7.65
N GLY A 124 -4.97 -8.76 -7.00
CA GLY A 124 -3.78 -9.52 -7.34
C GLY A 124 -4.01 -10.50 -8.49
N THR A 125 -2.99 -10.68 -9.33
CA THR A 125 -2.98 -11.69 -10.39
C THR A 125 -2.13 -12.89 -10.00
N ARG A 126 -2.22 -14.01 -10.73
CA ARG A 126 -1.32 -15.15 -10.53
C ARG A 126 0.16 -14.74 -10.62
N GLY A 127 0.48 -13.78 -11.48
CA GLY A 127 1.83 -13.24 -11.69
C GLY A 127 2.32 -12.25 -10.64
N SER A 128 1.44 -11.71 -9.78
CA SER A 128 1.80 -10.67 -8.81
C SER A 128 2.90 -11.11 -7.84
N ASP A 129 3.78 -10.17 -7.54
CA ASP A 129 4.76 -10.20 -6.46
C ASP A 129 4.13 -9.83 -5.12
N TRP A 130 4.97 -9.74 -4.09
CA TRP A 130 4.62 -9.39 -2.72
C TRP A 130 5.25 -8.03 -2.40
N ASP A 131 4.52 -6.95 -2.70
CA ASP A 131 4.94 -5.59 -2.34
C ASP A 131 5.01 -5.47 -0.81
N MET A 132 6.21 -5.17 -0.30
CA MET A 132 6.49 -5.08 1.12
C MET A 132 6.93 -3.67 1.50
N PHE A 133 6.21 -3.10 2.44
CA PHE A 133 6.61 -1.88 3.12
C PHE A 133 7.35 -2.24 4.41
N VAL A 134 8.59 -1.78 4.54
CA VAL A 134 9.50 -2.18 5.62
C VAL A 134 9.83 -0.98 6.49
N VAL A 135 9.61 -1.10 7.79
CA VAL A 135 10.13 -0.12 8.76
C VAL A 135 11.29 -0.74 9.50
N LEU A 136 12.43 -0.07 9.48
CA LEU A 136 13.64 -0.45 10.20
C LEU A 136 13.88 0.51 11.37
N ARG A 137 14.71 0.11 12.33
CA ARG A 137 15.19 0.98 13.40
C ARG A 137 15.97 2.16 12.81
N SER A 138 15.73 3.36 13.30
CA SER A 138 16.53 4.54 12.95
C SER A 138 18.03 4.33 13.19
N GLY A 139 18.85 4.84 12.27
CA GLY A 139 20.30 4.64 12.25
C GLY A 139 20.77 3.22 11.89
N LYS A 140 19.88 2.32 11.45
CA LYS A 140 20.19 0.93 11.08
C LYS A 140 19.51 0.50 9.77
N ILE A 141 19.12 1.46 8.92
CA ILE A 141 18.40 1.20 7.68
C ILE A 141 19.25 0.39 6.68
N TRP A 142 20.56 0.63 6.63
CA TRP A 142 21.44 0.02 5.63
C TRP A 142 21.79 -1.43 5.99
N ILE A 143 22.14 -1.69 7.24
CA ILE A 143 22.35 -3.05 7.75
C ILE A 143 21.04 -3.83 7.79
N GLY A 144 19.95 -3.23 8.29
CA GLY A 144 18.64 -3.88 8.34
C GLY A 144 18.16 -4.30 6.96
N ARG A 145 18.31 -3.41 5.95
CA ARG A 145 18.02 -3.75 4.55
C ARG A 145 18.90 -4.88 4.06
N THR A 146 20.20 -4.88 4.35
CA THR A 146 21.13 -5.92 3.91
C THR A 146 20.75 -7.28 4.47
N LEU A 147 20.46 -7.36 5.77
CA LEU A 147 20.04 -8.60 6.44
C LEU A 147 18.71 -9.12 5.89
N LEU A 148 17.70 -8.25 5.78
CA LEU A 148 16.39 -8.63 5.24
C LEU A 148 16.51 -9.12 3.79
N THR A 149 17.22 -8.35 2.98
CA THR A 149 17.41 -8.65 1.55
C THR A 149 18.22 -9.92 1.33
N GLY A 150 19.29 -10.11 2.12
CA GLY A 150 20.13 -11.30 2.11
C GLY A 150 19.35 -12.54 2.53
N PHE A 151 18.62 -12.47 3.64
CA PHE A 151 17.75 -13.55 4.09
C PHE A 151 16.75 -13.97 3.01
N LEU A 152 16.04 -13.00 2.42
CA LEU A 152 15.09 -13.25 1.33
C LEU A 152 15.77 -13.82 0.08
N GLN A 153 17.01 -13.44 -0.21
CA GLN A 153 17.80 -14.02 -1.30
C GLN A 153 18.14 -15.48 -1.01
N CYS A 154 18.60 -15.81 0.19
CA CYS A 154 18.98 -17.17 0.61
C CYS A 154 17.80 -18.15 0.54
N ILE A 155 16.62 -17.75 0.99
CA ILE A 155 15.40 -18.58 0.87
C ILE A 155 14.74 -18.49 -0.52
N GLY A 156 15.40 -17.81 -1.46
CA GLY A 156 14.95 -17.59 -2.82
C GLY A 156 13.72 -16.68 -2.96
N LYS A 157 13.15 -16.13 -1.88
CA LYS A 157 11.92 -15.34 -1.91
C LYS A 157 12.10 -13.89 -2.37
N ARG A 158 13.31 -13.42 -2.64
CA ARG A 158 13.54 -12.07 -3.19
C ARG A 158 13.14 -11.97 -4.67
N ARG A 159 12.42 -10.92 -5.05
CA ARG A 159 12.13 -10.56 -6.45
C ARG A 159 13.41 -10.09 -7.14
N HIS A 160 13.73 -10.69 -8.30
CA HIS A 160 14.86 -10.27 -9.14
C HIS A 160 14.69 -10.74 -10.59
N GLY A 161 15.06 -9.90 -11.56
CA GLY A 161 14.96 -10.23 -12.99
C GLY A 161 13.57 -10.75 -13.37
N LYS A 162 13.52 -11.93 -14.00
CA LYS A 162 12.27 -12.62 -14.39
C LYS A 162 11.55 -13.32 -13.22
N LYS A 163 12.16 -13.42 -12.03
CA LYS A 163 11.56 -14.05 -10.84
C LYS A 163 10.73 -13.03 -10.07
N VAL A 164 9.49 -12.84 -10.51
CA VAL A 164 8.53 -11.88 -9.92
C VAL A 164 7.46 -12.58 -9.09
N ARG A 165 6.79 -13.59 -9.68
CA ARG A 165 5.68 -14.30 -9.05
C ARG A 165 6.04 -14.87 -7.68
N ASP A 166 5.21 -14.55 -6.67
CA ASP A 166 5.33 -15.06 -5.29
C ASP A 166 6.68 -14.77 -4.63
N ARG A 167 7.24 -13.60 -4.94
CA ARG A 167 8.50 -13.09 -4.39
C ARG A 167 8.29 -11.72 -3.73
N ALA A 168 9.01 -11.46 -2.65
CA ALA A 168 9.08 -10.18 -1.96
C ALA A 168 9.72 -9.11 -2.84
N CYS A 169 8.96 -8.06 -3.13
CA CYS A 169 9.46 -6.81 -3.69
C CYS A 169 9.76 -5.87 -2.53
N LEU A 170 11.02 -5.42 -2.45
CA LEU A 170 11.53 -4.57 -1.39
C LEU A 170 11.74 -3.15 -1.96
N ASN A 171 10.64 -2.49 -2.27
CA ASN A 171 10.63 -1.19 -2.94
C ASN A 171 10.49 -0.01 -1.98
N TYR A 172 10.10 -0.23 -0.71
CA TYR A 172 9.88 0.84 0.24
C TYR A 172 10.42 0.47 1.63
N PHE A 173 11.47 1.18 2.06
CA PHE A 173 11.96 1.13 3.43
C PHE A 173 11.93 2.53 4.04
N VAL A 174 11.54 2.60 5.31
CA VAL A 174 11.65 3.80 6.13
C VAL A 174 12.17 3.45 7.52
N THR A 175 12.57 4.46 8.29
CA THR A 175 12.91 4.31 9.70
C THR A 175 11.71 4.55 10.61
N ASP A 176 11.77 4.04 11.84
CA ASP A 176 10.70 4.17 12.84
C ASP A 176 10.48 5.62 13.34
N ASP A 177 11.43 6.51 13.13
CA ASP A 177 11.27 7.96 13.32
C ASP A 177 10.68 8.69 12.09
N ASN A 178 10.80 8.11 10.88
CA ASN A 178 10.37 8.71 9.60
C ASN A 178 9.23 7.93 8.92
N LEU A 179 8.09 7.80 9.61
CA LEU A 179 6.93 7.03 9.13
C LEU A 179 6.00 7.77 8.17
N GLU A 180 6.16 9.09 8.01
CA GLU A 180 5.30 9.87 7.12
C GLU A 180 5.70 9.65 5.66
N ILE A 181 4.72 9.41 4.79
CA ILE A 181 4.93 9.26 3.36
C ILE A 181 5.15 10.64 2.74
N GLY A 182 6.26 10.81 2.03
CA GLY A 182 6.59 12.09 1.38
C GLY A 182 5.68 12.46 0.21
N ILE A 183 5.21 11.47 -0.57
CA ILE A 183 4.33 11.71 -1.73
C ILE A 183 2.88 11.70 -1.29
N LYS A 184 2.24 12.87 -1.36
CA LYS A 184 0.86 13.10 -0.90
C LYS A 184 -0.09 13.35 -2.06
N ASP A 185 -0.23 12.37 -2.94
CA ASP A 185 -1.19 12.39 -4.06
C ASP A 185 -2.34 11.39 -3.85
N LEU A 186 -3.37 11.47 -4.69
CA LEU A 186 -4.53 10.57 -4.63
C LEU A 186 -4.12 9.08 -4.77
N PHE A 187 -3.10 8.78 -5.57
CA PHE A 187 -2.62 7.41 -5.75
C PHE A 187 -1.97 6.86 -4.49
N SER A 188 -1.12 7.64 -3.83
CA SER A 188 -0.48 7.28 -2.57
C SER A 188 -1.51 7.21 -1.45
N ALA A 189 -2.47 8.13 -1.40
CA ALA A 189 -3.58 8.09 -0.45
C ALA A 189 -4.36 6.77 -0.57
N HIS A 190 -4.67 6.37 -1.79
CA HIS A 190 -5.28 5.08 -2.09
C HIS A 190 -4.36 3.91 -1.68
N GLU A 191 -3.09 3.89 -2.09
CA GLU A 191 -2.16 2.80 -1.81
C GLU A 191 -2.00 2.52 -0.30
N TYR A 192 -1.78 3.58 0.49
CA TYR A 192 -1.57 3.44 1.93
C TYR A 192 -2.88 3.31 2.72
N ARG A 193 -4.03 3.69 2.16
CA ARG A 193 -5.35 3.33 2.74
C ARG A 193 -5.62 1.83 2.67
N PHE A 194 -5.08 1.12 1.68
CA PHE A 194 -5.18 -0.34 1.58
C PHE A 194 -4.07 -1.09 2.32
N PHE A 195 -3.18 -0.39 3.04
CA PHE A 195 -2.07 -1.00 3.76
C PHE A 195 -2.54 -2.11 4.72
N ILE A 196 -1.90 -3.28 4.64
CA ILE A 196 -2.18 -4.40 5.54
C ILE A 196 -0.97 -4.59 6.48
N PRO A 197 -1.08 -4.25 7.78
CA PRO A 197 0.01 -4.48 8.73
C PRO A 197 0.21 -5.97 8.97
N LEU A 198 1.40 -6.49 8.68
CA LEU A 198 1.77 -7.89 8.89
C LEU A 198 2.51 -8.09 10.22
N VAL A 199 3.34 -7.14 10.64
CA VAL A 199 4.13 -7.20 11.88
C VAL A 199 4.07 -5.85 12.58
N ASN A 200 3.87 -5.85 13.90
CA ASN A 200 3.81 -4.69 14.79
C ASN A 200 2.64 -3.73 14.46
N PHE A 201 1.47 -4.07 14.99
CA PHE A 201 0.24 -3.32 14.73
C PHE A 201 0.26 -1.95 15.43
N GLU A 202 0.89 -1.87 16.59
CA GLU A 202 1.01 -0.66 17.38
C GLU A 202 1.82 0.41 16.63
N LEU A 203 2.93 0.03 15.99
CA LEU A 203 3.70 0.95 15.14
C LEU A 203 2.94 1.34 13.87
N PHE A 204 2.10 0.44 13.34
CA PHE A 204 1.21 0.76 12.22
C PHE A 204 0.17 1.82 12.60
N GLN A 205 -0.37 1.80 13.83
CA GLN A 205 -1.27 2.85 14.28
C GLN A 205 -0.58 4.21 14.31
N ILE A 206 0.70 4.27 14.73
CA ILE A 206 1.51 5.48 14.66
C ILE A 206 1.73 5.91 13.20
N PHE A 207 1.98 4.96 12.29
CA PHE A 207 2.07 5.23 10.86
C PHE A 207 0.78 5.86 10.31
N GLU A 208 -0.40 5.32 10.63
CA GLU A 208 -1.68 5.92 10.21
C GLU A 208 -1.89 7.33 10.79
N LEU A 209 -1.45 7.56 12.03
CA LEU A 209 -1.49 8.88 12.67
C LEU A 209 -0.60 9.90 11.94
N LYS A 210 0.62 9.53 11.57
CA LYS A 210 1.52 10.41 10.79
C LYS A 210 1.00 10.67 9.37
N ASN A 211 0.21 9.75 8.82
CA ASN A 211 -0.34 9.84 7.47
C ASN A 211 -1.83 10.26 7.43
N ARG A 212 -2.26 11.10 8.39
CA ARG A 212 -3.64 11.61 8.44
C ARG A 212 -4.04 12.50 7.26
N TRP A 213 -3.07 13.03 6.52
CA TRP A 213 -3.29 13.75 5.26
C TRP A 213 -4.09 12.93 4.24
N ILE A 214 -4.09 11.58 4.34
CA ILE A 214 -4.94 10.70 3.51
C ILE A 214 -6.42 11.10 3.60
N ARG A 215 -6.86 11.69 4.72
CA ARG A 215 -8.23 12.16 4.93
C ARG A 215 -8.63 13.29 3.97
N GLU A 216 -7.68 14.06 3.47
CA GLU A 216 -7.93 15.13 2.49
C GLU A 216 -8.48 14.55 1.17
N TYR A 217 -8.02 13.36 0.79
CA TYR A 217 -8.49 12.63 -0.38
C TYR A 217 -9.66 11.68 -0.05
N HIS A 218 -9.65 11.10 1.14
CA HIS A 218 -10.64 10.13 1.60
C HIS A 218 -11.35 10.60 2.87
N PRO A 219 -12.50 11.30 2.80
CA PRO A 219 -13.14 11.92 3.96
C PRO A 219 -13.57 10.90 5.04
N ASN A 220 -13.83 9.65 4.65
CA ASN A 220 -14.15 8.54 5.56
C ASN A 220 -12.89 7.78 6.04
N PHE A 221 -11.71 8.36 5.89
CA PHE A 221 -10.49 7.86 6.50
C PHE A 221 -10.62 7.88 8.03
N ALA A 222 -10.46 6.71 8.62
CA ALA A 222 -10.48 6.48 10.05
C ALA A 222 -9.35 5.53 10.42
N LEU A 223 -8.80 5.71 11.61
CA LEU A 223 -7.70 4.90 12.14
C LEU A 223 -8.17 3.47 12.38
N THR A 224 -7.29 2.52 12.11
CA THR A 224 -7.55 1.10 12.30
C THR A 224 -7.43 0.77 13.79
N MET A 225 -8.54 0.32 14.37
CA MET A 225 -8.63 0.00 15.81
C MET A 225 -8.25 -1.45 16.12
N LEU A 226 -8.39 -2.36 15.15
CA LEU A 226 -8.18 -3.79 15.34
C LEU A 226 -7.18 -4.33 14.31
N PRO A 227 -6.30 -5.27 14.71
CA PRO A 227 -5.39 -5.90 13.78
C PRO A 227 -6.14 -6.69 12.71
N SER A 228 -5.57 -6.71 11.51
CA SER A 228 -6.13 -7.53 10.42
C SER A 228 -5.94 -9.01 10.69
N LEU A 229 -6.72 -9.87 10.01
CA LEU A 229 -6.52 -11.33 10.06
C LEU A 229 -5.12 -11.77 9.56
N TRP A 230 -4.41 -10.88 8.86
CA TRP A 230 -3.09 -11.13 8.29
C TRP A 230 -1.96 -10.73 9.24
N THR A 231 -2.27 -9.93 10.26
CA THR A 231 -1.31 -9.49 11.25
C THR A 231 -0.80 -10.68 12.05
N VAL A 232 0.50 -10.67 12.31
CA VAL A 232 1.21 -11.66 13.10
C VAL A 232 1.44 -11.08 14.48
N GLU A 233 1.05 -11.81 15.51
CA GLU A 233 1.38 -11.47 16.89
C GLU A 233 2.89 -11.53 17.11
N SER A 234 3.43 -10.49 17.73
CA SER A 234 4.85 -10.46 18.11
C SER A 234 5.08 -11.47 19.23
N LYS A 235 5.73 -12.60 18.91
CA LYS A 235 6.14 -13.57 19.93
C LYS A 235 7.37 -13.05 20.67
N ARG A 236 7.40 -13.21 22.01
CA ARG A 236 8.56 -12.86 22.86
C ARG A 236 9.86 -13.47 22.32
N PHE A 237 9.80 -14.70 21.83
CA PHE A 237 10.94 -15.40 21.22
C PHE A 237 11.52 -14.68 19.99
N ALA A 238 10.66 -14.20 19.07
CA ALA A 238 11.11 -13.47 17.89
C ALA A 238 11.81 -12.16 18.27
N ARG A 239 11.25 -11.45 19.27
CA ARG A 239 11.87 -10.24 19.82
C ARG A 239 13.22 -10.53 20.47
N HIS A 240 13.36 -11.65 21.17
CA HIS A 240 14.61 -12.05 21.79
C HIS A 240 15.70 -12.37 20.76
N ILE A 241 15.38 -13.16 19.71
CA ILE A 241 16.29 -13.42 18.59
C ILE A 241 16.73 -12.11 17.93
N GLN A 242 15.76 -11.25 17.66
CA GLN A 242 16.03 -9.94 17.07
C GLN A 242 17.01 -9.14 17.94
N GLN A 243 16.79 -9.05 19.25
CA GLN A 243 17.68 -8.33 20.18
C GLN A 243 19.09 -8.93 20.24
N ILE A 244 19.23 -10.25 20.26
CA ILE A 244 20.55 -10.90 20.22
C ILE A 244 21.27 -10.53 18.92
N GLY A 245 20.58 -10.65 17.78
CA GLY A 245 21.15 -10.30 16.49
C GLY A 245 21.56 -8.82 16.42
N GLU A 246 20.73 -7.91 16.94
CA GLU A 246 21.07 -6.48 17.02
C GLU A 246 22.33 -6.23 17.85
N ARG A 247 22.48 -6.88 19.01
CA ARG A 247 23.70 -6.77 19.83
C ARG A 247 24.94 -7.26 19.10
N ILE A 248 24.83 -8.39 18.39
CA ILE A 248 25.95 -8.94 17.61
C ILE A 248 26.36 -7.96 16.51
N PHE A 249 25.40 -7.48 15.73
CA PHE A 249 25.67 -6.59 14.61
C PHE A 249 26.12 -5.18 15.04
N ASP A 250 25.67 -4.71 16.21
CA ASP A 250 26.09 -3.43 16.77
C ASP A 250 27.58 -3.41 17.16
N MET A 251 28.22 -4.58 17.35
CA MET A 251 29.68 -4.67 17.59
C MET A 251 30.53 -4.33 16.36
N PHE A 252 30.01 -4.50 15.14
CA PHE A 252 30.82 -4.44 13.91
C PHE A 252 30.83 -3.07 13.21
N THR A 253 30.10 -2.06 13.72
CA THR A 253 30.03 -0.68 13.18
C THR A 253 29.96 -0.55 11.64
N VAL A 254 29.32 -1.50 10.96
CA VAL A 254 29.31 -1.58 9.48
C VAL A 254 28.28 -0.66 8.79
N GLU A 255 27.46 0.06 9.54
CA GLU A 255 26.35 0.85 9.00
C GLU A 255 26.83 1.91 7.99
N SER A 256 27.86 2.68 8.36
CA SER A 256 28.42 3.75 7.51
C SER A 256 29.04 3.19 6.22
N TRP A 257 29.76 2.08 6.32
CA TRP A 257 30.34 1.40 5.18
C TRP A 257 29.24 0.85 4.24
N LEU A 258 28.22 0.18 4.79
CA LEU A 258 27.08 -0.31 4.03
C LEU A 258 26.30 0.84 3.38
N ALA A 259 26.17 1.98 4.06
CA ALA A 259 25.52 3.17 3.52
C ALA A 259 26.25 3.66 2.27
N SER A 260 27.56 3.90 2.35
CA SER A 260 28.38 4.35 1.23
C SER A 260 28.34 3.37 0.06
N TRP A 261 28.50 2.07 0.33
CA TRP A 261 28.47 1.04 -0.70
C TRP A 261 27.10 0.92 -1.39
N GLN A 262 26.00 0.92 -0.62
CA GLN A 262 24.66 0.81 -1.20
C GLN A 262 24.25 2.08 -1.94
N LYS A 263 24.54 3.28 -1.41
CA LYS A 263 24.28 4.56 -2.09
C LYS A 263 24.96 4.60 -3.45
N GLU A 264 26.24 4.22 -3.52
CA GLU A 264 26.98 4.19 -4.78
C GLU A 264 26.39 3.16 -5.76
N LYS A 265 26.01 1.97 -5.28
CA LYS A 265 25.35 0.96 -6.12
C LYS A 265 24.00 1.43 -6.68
N ILE A 266 23.22 2.16 -5.88
CA ILE A 266 21.94 2.74 -6.31
C ILE A 266 22.19 3.83 -7.34
N ARG A 267 23.15 4.73 -7.09
CA ARG A 267 23.52 5.83 -7.99
C ARG A 267 23.97 5.33 -9.37
N ARG A 268 24.70 4.22 -9.43
CA ARG A 268 25.12 3.59 -10.70
C ARG A 268 24.01 2.87 -11.45
N ASN A 269 22.86 2.64 -10.84
CA ASN A 269 21.76 1.92 -11.50
C ASN A 269 21.08 2.83 -12.52
N PRO A 270 20.98 2.44 -13.81
CA PRO A 270 20.33 3.26 -14.84
C PRO A 270 18.88 3.64 -14.51
N LYS A 271 18.17 2.78 -13.75
CA LYS A 271 16.79 3.02 -13.33
C LYS A 271 16.63 4.23 -12.40
N THR A 272 17.71 4.66 -11.79
CA THR A 272 17.75 5.85 -10.90
C THR A 272 17.68 7.16 -11.68
N HIS A 273 18.08 7.14 -12.95
CA HIS A 273 18.16 8.35 -13.78
C HIS A 273 17.02 8.43 -14.80
N MET A 274 16.04 7.52 -14.73
CA MET A 274 14.89 7.56 -15.64
C MET A 274 14.01 8.75 -15.30
N SER A 275 13.55 9.46 -16.33
CA SER A 275 12.63 10.59 -16.17
C SER A 275 11.35 10.14 -15.44
N GLY A 276 10.95 10.89 -14.41
CA GLY A 276 9.81 10.57 -13.57
C GLY A 276 10.03 9.42 -12.58
N SER A 277 11.24 8.87 -12.46
CA SER A 277 11.54 7.90 -11.41
C SER A 277 11.58 8.55 -10.03
N MET A 278 11.08 7.85 -9.03
CA MET A 278 11.09 8.27 -7.63
C MET A 278 11.99 7.32 -6.86
N ILE A 279 13.27 7.68 -6.81
CA ILE A 279 14.29 6.93 -6.07
C ILE A 279 14.82 7.81 -4.95
N GLU A 280 14.67 7.35 -3.72
CA GLU A 280 15.22 7.99 -2.52
C GLU A 280 16.20 7.04 -1.84
N ALA A 281 17.35 7.55 -1.43
CA ALA A 281 18.40 6.75 -0.80
C ALA A 281 19.17 7.55 0.26
N ASN A 282 18.52 7.79 1.40
CA ASN A 282 19.12 8.43 2.56
C ASN A 282 19.00 7.53 3.81
N ASP A 283 19.39 8.06 4.96
CA ASP A 283 19.49 7.29 6.21
C ASP A 283 18.13 7.12 6.91
N HIS A 284 17.06 7.73 6.37
CA HIS A 284 15.68 7.66 6.87
C HIS A 284 14.72 6.94 5.91
N ALA A 285 15.02 6.89 4.61
CA ALA A 285 14.16 6.26 3.60
C ALA A 285 14.96 5.71 2.41
N LEU A 286 14.49 4.55 1.93
CA LEU A 286 14.95 3.89 0.71
C LEU A 286 13.73 3.53 -0.15
N ILE A 287 13.44 4.37 -1.13
CA ILE A 287 12.28 4.24 -2.02
C ILE A 287 12.78 3.88 -3.42
N PHE A 288 12.19 2.84 -4.03
CA PHE A 288 12.57 2.33 -5.34
C PHE A 288 11.37 2.22 -6.28
N LEU A 289 10.86 3.36 -6.74
CA LEU A 289 9.75 3.46 -7.69
C LEU A 289 10.25 3.98 -9.05
N PRO A 290 10.84 3.12 -9.90
CA PRO A 290 11.44 3.54 -11.16
C PRO A 290 10.42 4.01 -12.21
N SER A 291 9.16 3.57 -12.09
CA SER A 291 8.06 4.00 -12.96
C SER A 291 6.79 4.09 -12.11
N PRO A 292 6.59 5.22 -11.42
CA PRO A 292 5.42 5.46 -10.58
C PRO A 292 4.13 5.42 -11.42
N ARG A 293 3.08 4.80 -10.88
CA ARG A 293 1.79 4.66 -11.59
C ARG A 293 0.86 5.86 -11.41
N GLY A 294 1.06 6.64 -10.35
CA GLY A 294 0.16 7.72 -9.92
C GLY A 294 -0.22 8.69 -11.04
N PRO A 295 0.74 9.33 -11.73
CA PRO A 295 0.44 10.29 -12.78
C PRO A 295 -0.44 9.70 -13.90
N ARG A 296 -0.09 8.52 -14.40
CA ARG A 296 -0.85 7.84 -15.45
C ARG A 296 -2.27 7.47 -14.99
N VAL A 297 -2.41 6.97 -13.77
CA VAL A 297 -3.73 6.62 -13.21
C VAL A 297 -4.59 7.89 -13.06
N PHE A 298 -3.99 8.99 -12.63
CA PHE A 298 -4.70 10.25 -12.46
C PHE A 298 -5.18 10.86 -13.79
N GLU A 299 -4.37 10.82 -14.84
CA GLU A 299 -4.80 11.26 -16.18
C GLU A 299 -5.97 10.41 -16.70
N GLN A 300 -5.86 9.08 -16.65
CA GLN A 300 -6.95 8.18 -17.06
C GLN A 300 -8.24 8.40 -16.27
N PHE A 301 -8.10 8.74 -14.98
CA PHE A 301 -9.22 9.08 -14.13
C PHE A 301 -9.92 10.37 -14.58
N LYS A 302 -9.17 11.43 -14.87
CA LYS A 302 -9.74 12.70 -15.39
C LYS A 302 -10.45 12.52 -16.73
N GLU A 303 -9.87 11.73 -17.62
CA GLU A 303 -10.47 11.39 -18.92
C GLU A 303 -11.80 10.67 -18.74
N ARG A 304 -11.84 9.60 -17.92
CA ARG A 304 -13.06 8.82 -17.69
C ARG A 304 -14.14 9.56 -16.90
N LEU A 305 -13.75 10.51 -16.04
CA LEU A 305 -14.70 11.29 -15.26
C LEU A 305 -15.45 12.32 -16.12
N SER A 306 -14.76 12.85 -17.13
CA SER A 306 -15.29 13.84 -18.08
C SER A 306 -16.16 13.23 -19.18
N ALA A 307 -16.01 11.93 -19.45
CA ALA A 307 -16.88 11.17 -20.35
C ALA A 307 -18.26 10.90 -19.71
#